data_AF-A0A1V4TCA5-F1
#
_entry.id   AF-A0A1V4TCA5-F1
#
_cell.length_a   1.000
_cell.length_b   1.000
_cell.length_c   1.000
_cell.angle_alpha   90.00
_cell.angle_beta   90.00
_cell.angle_gamma   90.00
#
_symmetry.space_group_name_H-M   'P 1'
#
loop_
_entity.id
_entity.type
_entity.pdbx_description
1 polymer ?
#
loop_
_entity_poly.entity_id
_entity_poly.type
_entity_poly.pdbx_seq_one_letter_code
_entity_poly.pdbx_strand_id
1 'polypeptide(L)' 'MDTERKKFCKRLELPCEVREDSASAEYRNGVLTVVMDKSSPRPKGRKIDIN' A
#
# COMPACT_ATOMS: atom_id res chain seq x y z
N MET A 1 -13.86 -26.36 -23.71
CA MET A 1 -14.36 -25.12 -23.09
C MET A 1 -13.19 -24.17 -22.98
N ASP A 2 -12.89 -23.48 -24.08
CA ASP A 2 -11.91 -22.40 -24.13
C ASP A 2 -12.40 -21.28 -23.21
N THR A 3 -11.93 -21.30 -21.97
CA THR A 3 -12.29 -20.26 -21.02
C THR A 3 -11.45 -19.05 -21.39
N GLU A 4 -12.05 -18.08 -22.08
CA GLU A 4 -11.40 -16.77 -22.31
C GLU A 4 -10.81 -16.29 -20.99
N ARG A 5 -9.49 -16.17 -20.95
CA ARG A 5 -8.74 -15.77 -19.76
C ARG A 5 -9.01 -14.29 -19.51
N LYS A 6 -10.10 -13.99 -18.80
CA LYS A 6 -10.50 -12.63 -18.42
C LYS A 6 -9.35 -11.97 -17.65
N LYS A 7 -8.80 -10.90 -18.20
CA LYS A 7 -7.78 -10.07 -17.55
C LYS A 7 -8.48 -8.94 -16.80
N PHE A 8 -8.11 -8.72 -15.56
CA PHE A 8 -8.62 -7.63 -14.75
C PHE A 8 -7.46 -6.70 -14.37
N CYS A 9 -7.69 -5.38 -14.45
CA CYS A 9 -6.74 -4.36 -14.02
C CYS A 9 -7.53 -3.26 -13.29
N LYS A 10 -7.04 -2.87 -12.10
CA LYS A 10 -7.57 -1.75 -11.34
C LYS A 10 -6.41 -0.84 -10.97
N ARG A 11 -6.53 0.43 -11.31
CA ARG A 11 -5.65 1.50 -10.81
C ARG A 11 -6.41 2.30 -9.77
N LEU A 12 -5.74 2.62 -8.67
CA LEU A 12 -6.26 3.44 -7.60
C LEU A 12 -5.14 4.31 -7.05
N GLU A 13 -5.48 5.49 -6.59
CA GLU A 13 -4.56 6.35 -5.88
C GLU A 13 -4.43 5.87 -4.44
N LEU A 14 -3.21 5.93 -3.90
CA LEU A 14 -2.97 5.56 -2.52
C LEU A 14 -3.35 6.73 -1.61
N PRO A 15 -4.02 6.46 -0.47
CA PRO A 15 -4.49 7.52 0.44
C PRO A 15 -3.36 8.18 1.23
N CYS A 16 -2.14 7.63 1.18
CA CYS A 16 -0.97 8.15 1.87
C CYS A 16 0.32 7.69 1.17
N GLU A 17 1.43 8.31 1.55
CA GLU A 17 2.78 7.83 1.23
C GLU A 17 3.01 6.44 1.88
N VAL A 18 3.56 5.52 1.11
CA VAL A 18 3.84 4.14 1.51
C VAL A 18 5.28 3.76 1.14
N ARG A 19 5.78 2.69 1.74
CA ARG A 19 7.04 2.05 1.34
C ARG A 19 6.79 1.07 0.19
N GLU A 20 7.24 1.41 -1.01
CA GLU A 20 6.96 0.63 -2.24
C GLU A 20 7.49 -0.82 -2.16
N ASP A 21 8.61 -1.03 -1.47
CA ASP A 21 9.28 -2.32 -1.28
C ASP A 21 8.57 -3.25 -0.28
N SER A 22 7.63 -2.73 0.51
CA SER A 22 6.91 -3.49 1.55
C SER A 22 5.67 -4.24 1.06
N ALA A 23 5.31 -4.11 -0.21
CA ALA A 23 4.05 -4.62 -0.74
C ALA A 23 3.97 -6.15 -0.66
N SER A 24 2.88 -6.66 -0.09
CA SER A 24 2.51 -8.07 -0.09
C SER A 24 1.07 -8.25 -0.57
N ALA A 25 0.77 -9.41 -1.16
CA ALA A 25 -0.55 -9.68 -1.73
C ALA A 25 -1.01 -11.11 -1.45
N GLU A 26 -2.30 -11.27 -1.18
CA GLU A 26 -2.94 -12.55 -0.96
C GLU A 26 -4.30 -12.61 -1.67
N TYR A 27 -4.60 -13.74 -2.31
CA TYR A 27 -5.89 -14.00 -2.94
C TYR A 27 -6.61 -15.15 -2.22
N ARG A 28 -7.71 -14.84 -1.53
CA ARG A 28 -8.53 -15.83 -0.81
C ARG A 28 -10.00 -15.63 -1.13
N ASN A 29 -10.68 -16.72 -1.50
CA ASN A 29 -12.13 -16.78 -1.72
C ASN A 29 -12.67 -15.67 -2.65
N GLY A 30 -11.94 -15.33 -3.72
CA GLY A 30 -12.37 -14.30 -4.68
C GLY A 30 -11.91 -12.88 -4.35
N VAL A 31 -11.22 -12.66 -3.23
CA VAL A 31 -10.78 -11.33 -2.78
C VAL A 31 -9.26 -11.22 -2.89
N LEU A 32 -8.79 -10.18 -3.59
CA LEU A 32 -7.40 -9.76 -3.62
C LEU A 32 -7.14 -8.73 -2.52
N THR A 33 -6.34 -9.10 -1.53
CA THR A 33 -5.87 -8.21 -0.46
C THR A 33 -4.44 -7.81 -0.76
N VAL A 34 -4.14 -6.51 -0.71
CA VAL A 34 -2.79 -5.96 -0.86
C VAL A 34 -2.47 -5.14 0.37
N VAL A 35 -1.34 -5.43 1.02
CA VAL A 35 -0.89 -4.76 2.24
C VAL A 35 0.46 -4.10 1.97
N MET A 36 0.62 -2.86 2.44
CA MET A 36 1.85 -2.07 2.33
C MET A 36 2.05 -1.28 3.63
N ASP A 37 3.30 -1.10 4.03
CA ASP A 37 3.66 -0.25 5.16
C ASP A 37 3.55 1.23 4.79
N LYS A 38 3.09 2.04 5.74
CA LYS A 38 3.14 3.51 5.62
C LYS A 38 4.59 3.99 5.58
N SER A 39 4.85 5.08 4.87
CA SER A 39 6.15 5.75 4.97
C SER A 39 6.40 6.21 6.41
N SER A 40 7.68 6.35 6.79
CA SER A 40 8.04 6.80 8.13
C SER A 40 7.39 8.15 8.42
N PRO A 41 6.87 8.40 9.64
CA PRO A 41 6.26 9.67 9.96
C PRO A 41 7.25 10.82 9.73
N ARG A 42 6.76 11.92 9.14
CA ARG A 42 7.55 13.15 8.98
C ARG A 42 8.18 13.52 10.33
N PRO A 43 9.46 13.95 10.37
CA PRO A 43 10.13 14.27 11.63
C PRO A 43 9.26 15.20 12.46
N LYS A 44 8.83 14.76 13.64
CA LYS A 44 8.17 15.65 14.59
C LYS A 44 9.22 16.67 15.04
N GLY A 45 8.92 17.95 14.89
CA GLY A 45 9.77 19.01 15.43
C GLY A 45 10.08 18.72 16.89
N ARG A 46 11.35 18.88 17.30
CA ARG A 46 11.75 18.78 18.69
C ARG A 46 11.60 20.15 19.36
N LYS A 47 11.16 20.17 20.61
CA LYS A 47 11.21 21.38 21.43
C LYS A 47 12.68 21.74 21.66
N ILE A 48 13.05 22.98 21.39
CA ILE A 48 14.35 23.53 21.77
C ILE A 48 14.11 24.37 23.02
N ASP A 49 14.72 23.97 24.13
CA ASP A 49 14.74 24.79 25.33
C ASP A 49 15.82 25.88 25.17
N ILE A 50 15.43 27.14 25.36
CA ILE A 50 16.34 28.28 25.37
C ILE A 50 16.65 28.59 26.83
N ASN A 51 17.94 28.68 27.17
CA ASN A 51 18.45 29.01 28.51
C ASN A 51 19.32 30.26 28.43
#